data_AF-A0A3S1PRC1-F1
#
_entry.id   AF-A0A3S1PRC1-F1
#
_cell.length_a   1.000
_cell.length_b   1.000
_cell.length_c   1.000
_cell.angle_alpha   90.00
_cell.angle_beta   90.00
_cell.angle_gamma   90.00
#
_symmetry.space_group_name_H-M   'P 1'
#
loop_
_entity.id
_entity.type
_entity.pdbx_description
1 polymer ?
#
loop_
_entity_poly.entity_id
_entity_poly.type
_entity_poly.pdbx_seq_one_letter_code
_entity_poly.pdbx_strand_id
1 'polypeptide(L)'
;YQAAQAAEADFALGTTGAGTGALTSGLKGGLGSASTVLESGITIGALAAVNPTGSVTVGRTRYFWSAPFEIGDEFGGLGYPSPMPADARKILLKYRDKQFGGQGDAGGNTTIAVIATDAILTKAGAKRLAISAHDGFARAIWPAHTPADGDLVFAL
;
A
#
# COMPACT_ATOMS: atom_id res chain seq x y z
N TYR A 1 6.49 16.87 15.09
CA TYR A 1 6.69 18.33 14.95
C TYR A 1 7.50 18.66 13.70
N GLN A 2 8.77 18.24 13.59
CA GLN A 2 9.59 18.47 12.38
C GLN A 2 8.93 17.98 11.08
N ALA A 3 8.40 16.76 11.06
CA ALA A 3 7.70 16.23 9.88
C ALA A 3 6.47 17.07 9.47
N ALA A 4 5.77 17.68 10.44
CA ALA A 4 4.63 18.54 10.14
C ALA A 4 5.07 19.91 9.61
N GLN A 5 6.22 20.42 10.06
CA GLN A 5 6.80 21.67 9.55
C GLN A 5 7.38 21.52 8.15
N ALA A 6 7.84 20.32 7.80
CA ALA A 6 8.37 19.97 6.49
C ALA A 6 7.28 19.49 5.51
N ALA A 7 6.00 19.68 5.83
CA ALA A 7 4.91 19.27 4.93
C ALA A 7 4.86 20.19 3.70
N GLU A 8 4.83 19.59 2.52
CA GLU A 8 4.89 20.26 1.23
C GLU A 8 4.04 19.50 0.19
N ALA A 9 3.70 20.17 -0.91
CA ALA A 9 2.88 19.57 -1.97
C ALA A 9 3.65 18.51 -2.77
N ASP A 10 4.92 18.80 -3.08
CA ASP A 10 5.84 17.86 -3.71
C ASP A 10 6.73 17.25 -2.63
N PHE A 11 6.76 15.93 -2.51
CA PHE A 11 7.51 15.25 -1.46
C PHE A 11 8.11 13.94 -1.95
N ALA A 12 9.19 13.51 -1.30
CA ALA A 12 9.87 12.27 -1.67
C ALA A 12 9.09 11.02 -1.27
N LEU A 13 9.04 10.04 -2.18
CA LEU A 13 8.50 8.70 -1.97
C LEU A 13 9.59 7.67 -1.65
N GLY A 14 9.19 6.45 -1.29
CA GLY A 14 10.10 5.33 -1.01
C GLY A 14 10.60 5.32 0.43
N THR A 15 11.92 5.37 0.62
CA THR A 15 12.59 5.23 1.94
C THR A 15 12.67 6.57 2.66
N THR A 16 11.51 7.23 2.83
CA THR A 16 11.41 8.56 3.45
C THR A 16 10.32 8.55 4.52
N GLY A 17 10.54 9.30 5.61
CA GLY A 17 9.56 9.45 6.69
C GLY A 17 9.11 8.10 7.27
N ALA A 18 7.79 7.86 7.28
CA ALA A 18 7.22 6.59 7.72
C ALA A 18 7.64 5.38 6.84
N GLY A 19 8.09 5.63 5.61
CA GLY A 19 8.59 4.62 4.68
C GLY A 19 10.03 4.17 4.96
N THR A 20 10.81 4.89 5.77
CA THR A 20 12.24 4.61 5.99
C THR A 20 12.49 3.18 6.46
N GLY A 21 11.78 2.73 7.50
CA GLY A 21 11.89 1.37 8.04
C GLY A 21 10.91 0.36 7.44
N ALA A 22 10.07 0.77 6.49
CA ALA A 22 8.97 -0.05 6.00
C ALA A 22 9.47 -1.24 5.17
N LEU A 23 8.86 -2.41 5.38
CA LEU A 23 9.21 -3.67 4.73
C LEU A 23 7.94 -4.40 4.31
N THR A 24 8.01 -5.16 3.21
CA THR A 24 6.97 -6.11 2.81
C THR A 24 7.55 -7.53 2.85
N SER A 25 6.78 -8.53 2.39
CA SER A 25 7.29 -9.90 2.29
C SER A 25 8.48 -10.02 1.33
N GLY A 26 9.71 -9.90 1.87
CA GLY A 26 10.99 -10.05 1.17
C GLY A 26 11.37 -8.91 0.21
N LEU A 27 10.70 -7.76 0.29
CA LEU A 27 11.07 -6.54 -0.41
C LEU A 27 11.10 -5.35 0.56
N LYS A 28 11.79 -4.29 0.15
CA LYS A 28 11.70 -2.99 0.82
C LYS A 28 10.28 -2.44 0.61
N GLY A 29 9.63 -2.05 1.69
CA GLY A 29 8.39 -1.26 1.64
C GLY A 29 8.71 0.22 1.49
N GLY A 30 7.74 1.10 1.71
CA GLY A 30 8.01 2.53 1.63
C GLY A 30 6.79 3.42 1.74
N LEU A 31 7.02 4.70 1.53
CA LEU A 31 5.98 5.70 1.33
C LEU A 31 5.60 5.71 -0.16
N GLY A 32 4.30 5.64 -0.48
CA GLY A 32 3.78 5.70 -1.84
C GLY A 32 2.58 6.61 -1.94
N SER A 33 2.38 7.26 -3.09
CA SER A 33 1.23 8.11 -3.34
C SER A 33 0.69 7.89 -4.75
N ALA A 34 -0.61 8.07 -4.93
CA ALA A 34 -1.30 8.03 -6.22
C ALA A 34 -2.52 8.97 -6.18
N SER A 35 -2.97 9.44 -7.34
CA SER A 35 -4.18 10.24 -7.45
C SER A 35 -4.89 10.00 -8.77
N THR A 36 -6.19 10.25 -8.81
CA THR A 36 -6.97 10.21 -10.05
C THR A 36 -8.04 11.30 -10.03
N VAL A 37 -8.39 11.78 -11.23
CA VAL A 37 -9.49 12.72 -11.44
C VAL A 37 -10.66 11.92 -12.02
N LEU A 38 -11.80 11.96 -11.34
CA LEU A 38 -13.03 11.31 -11.78
C LEU A 38 -13.63 12.05 -12.97
N GLU A 39 -14.52 11.40 -13.71
CA GLU A 39 -15.27 12.04 -14.81
C GLU A 39 -16.09 13.27 -14.34
N SER A 40 -16.44 13.33 -13.06
CA SER A 40 -17.10 14.47 -12.45
C SER A 40 -16.18 15.69 -12.21
N GLY A 41 -14.88 15.55 -12.46
CA GLY A 41 -13.86 16.55 -12.15
C GLY A 41 -13.34 16.51 -10.70
N ILE A 42 -13.90 15.64 -9.86
CA ILE A 42 -13.45 15.43 -8.47
C ILE A 42 -12.10 14.72 -8.46
N THR A 43 -11.19 15.18 -7.61
CA THR A 43 -9.89 14.54 -7.39
C THR A 43 -9.94 13.64 -6.16
N ILE A 44 -9.35 12.45 -6.27
CA ILE A 44 -9.06 11.57 -5.13
C ILE A 44 -7.56 11.29 -5.11
N GLY A 45 -6.92 11.51 -3.97
CA GLY A 45 -5.52 11.20 -3.72
C GLY A 45 -5.36 10.22 -2.56
N ALA A 46 -4.31 9.41 -2.59
CA ALA A 46 -3.91 8.53 -1.50
C ALA A 46 -2.42 8.66 -1.21
N LEU A 47 -2.06 8.55 0.07
CA LEU A 47 -0.70 8.46 0.57
C LEU A 47 -0.62 7.31 1.56
N ALA A 48 0.27 6.35 1.36
CA ALA A 48 0.39 5.16 2.20
C ALA A 48 1.84 4.90 2.62
N ALA A 49 2.05 4.59 3.89
CA ALA A 49 3.27 3.95 4.38
C ALA A 49 3.03 2.43 4.46
N VAL A 50 3.71 1.70 3.58
CA VAL A 50 3.42 0.31 3.26
C VAL A 50 4.40 -0.62 3.99
N ASN A 51 3.98 -1.14 5.15
CA ASN A 51 4.70 -2.14 5.93
C ASN A 51 3.83 -3.37 6.27
N PRO A 52 3.21 -4.04 5.28
CA PRO A 52 2.33 -5.17 5.51
C PRO A 52 3.07 -6.45 5.90
N THR A 53 2.33 -7.38 6.52
CA THR A 53 2.78 -8.77 6.69
C THR A 53 2.87 -9.50 5.34
N GLY A 54 1.91 -9.25 4.45
CA GLY A 54 1.76 -9.94 3.17
C GLY A 54 2.74 -9.48 2.07
N SER A 55 2.54 -10.06 0.88
CA SER A 55 3.29 -9.72 -0.34
C SER A 55 2.51 -8.73 -1.21
N VAL A 56 3.22 -7.82 -1.85
CA VAL A 56 2.66 -6.90 -2.87
C VAL A 56 2.78 -7.43 -4.30
N THR A 57 3.58 -8.49 -4.49
CA THR A 57 3.80 -9.14 -5.78
C THR A 57 3.23 -10.55 -5.81
N VAL A 58 2.89 -11.00 -7.01
CA VAL A 58 2.48 -12.39 -7.28
C VAL A 58 3.70 -13.30 -7.09
N GLY A 59 3.69 -14.09 -6.02
CA GLY A 59 4.86 -14.89 -5.62
C GLY A 59 6.10 -14.02 -5.42
N ARG A 60 7.25 -14.48 -5.94
CA ARG A 60 8.53 -13.73 -5.95
C ARG A 60 8.81 -13.03 -7.29
N THR A 61 7.77 -12.77 -8.07
CA THR A 61 7.90 -12.14 -9.39
C THR A 61 7.91 -10.61 -9.29
N ARG A 62 8.11 -9.95 -10.44
CA ARG A 62 8.03 -8.50 -10.60
C ARG A 62 6.59 -7.97 -10.82
N TYR A 63 5.60 -8.84 -10.87
CA TYR A 63 4.21 -8.46 -11.16
C TYR A 63 3.45 -8.16 -9.87
N PHE A 64 2.80 -7.00 -9.81
CA PHE A 64 2.00 -6.61 -8.65
C PHE A 64 0.64 -7.31 -8.61
N TRP A 65 0.10 -7.53 -7.41
CA TRP A 65 -1.31 -7.90 -7.26
C TRP A 65 -2.25 -6.79 -7.76
N SER A 66 -1.84 -5.53 -7.63
CA SER A 66 -2.62 -4.38 -8.08
C SER A 66 -2.55 -4.11 -9.59
N ALA A 67 -1.86 -4.94 -10.39
CA ALA A 67 -1.64 -4.68 -11.81
C ALA A 67 -2.92 -4.34 -12.62
N PRO A 68 -4.10 -4.94 -12.38
CA PRO A 68 -5.33 -4.55 -13.09
C PRO A 68 -5.82 -3.12 -12.84
N PHE A 69 -5.32 -2.47 -11.79
CA PHE A 69 -5.70 -1.13 -11.37
C PHE A 69 -4.65 -0.08 -11.77
N GLU A 70 -3.65 -0.48 -12.55
CA GLU A 70 -2.66 0.41 -13.14
C GLU A 70 -3.36 1.39 -14.10
N ILE A 71 -2.99 2.67 -14.03
CA ILE A 71 -3.39 3.69 -15.00
C ILE A 71 -2.19 3.99 -15.90
N GLY A 72 -2.35 3.78 -17.21
CA GLY A 72 -1.23 3.89 -18.14
C GLY A 72 -0.13 2.88 -17.81
N ASP A 73 1.10 3.38 -17.62
CA ASP A 73 2.29 2.56 -17.30
C ASP A 73 2.88 2.92 -15.92
N GLU A 74 2.06 3.41 -14.98
CA GLU A 74 2.51 3.90 -13.66
C GLU A 74 3.22 2.84 -12.81
N PHE A 75 2.94 1.55 -13.02
CA PHE A 75 3.63 0.41 -12.40
C PHE A 75 4.65 -0.24 -13.34
N GLY A 76 4.83 0.30 -14.55
CA GLY A 76 5.72 -0.19 -15.59
C GLY A 76 5.05 -1.02 -16.68
N GLY A 77 3.71 -1.07 -16.75
CA GLY A 77 2.95 -1.65 -17.87
C GLY A 77 3.04 -3.17 -17.98
N LEU A 78 3.24 -3.86 -16.86
CA LEU A 78 3.56 -5.29 -16.87
C LEU A 78 2.34 -6.20 -16.88
N GLY A 79 1.19 -5.67 -16.45
CA GLY A 79 -0.02 -6.46 -16.26
C GLY A 79 0.16 -7.62 -15.27
N TYR A 80 -0.68 -8.63 -15.42
CA TYR A 80 -0.54 -9.88 -14.66
C TYR A 80 0.42 -10.87 -15.34
N PRO A 81 1.08 -11.75 -14.57
CA PRO A 81 1.90 -12.78 -15.17
C PRO A 81 1.05 -13.73 -16.01
N SER A 82 1.51 -14.01 -17.22
CA SER A 82 0.94 -15.01 -18.12
C SER A 82 2.05 -15.93 -18.65
N PRO A 83 2.05 -17.24 -18.31
CA PRO A 83 1.11 -17.90 -17.40
C PRO A 83 1.29 -17.47 -15.94
N MET A 84 0.25 -17.67 -15.12
CA MET A 84 0.35 -17.47 -13.68
C MET A 84 1.38 -18.45 -13.07
N PRO A 85 2.28 -17.99 -12.18
CA PRO A 85 3.23 -18.86 -11.50
C PRO A 85 2.52 -19.96 -10.71
N ALA A 86 3.07 -21.18 -10.71
CA ALA A 86 2.49 -22.31 -9.98
C ALA A 86 2.36 -22.05 -8.47
N ASP A 87 3.23 -21.22 -7.91
CA ASP A 87 3.27 -20.81 -6.51
C ASP A 87 2.51 -19.51 -6.23
N ALA A 88 1.75 -18.94 -7.18
CA ALA A 88 1.03 -17.69 -6.99
C ALA A 88 0.05 -17.72 -5.79
N ARG A 89 -0.50 -18.89 -5.46
CA ARG A 89 -1.40 -19.09 -4.32
C ARG A 89 -0.68 -19.24 -2.97
N LYS A 90 0.65 -19.40 -2.99
CA LYS A 90 1.44 -19.56 -1.77
C LYS A 90 1.38 -18.27 -0.97
N ILE A 91 0.96 -18.38 0.28
CA ILE A 91 0.99 -17.27 1.23
C ILE A 91 2.46 -16.99 1.59
N LEU A 92 2.93 -15.78 1.28
CA LEU A 92 4.27 -15.30 1.63
C LEU A 92 4.15 -14.24 2.73
N LEU A 93 4.69 -14.52 3.91
CA LEU A 93 4.66 -13.61 5.05
C LEU A 93 6.06 -13.11 5.40
N LYS A 94 6.19 -11.80 5.63
CA LYS A 94 7.43 -11.08 5.93
C LYS A 94 8.33 -11.74 6.99
N TYR A 95 7.75 -12.30 8.05
CA TYR A 95 8.53 -12.90 9.14
C TYR A 95 8.70 -14.42 9.05
N ARG A 96 7.80 -15.12 8.34
CA ARG A 96 7.89 -16.59 8.15
C ARG A 96 8.80 -16.96 6.99
N ASP A 97 8.72 -16.18 5.91
CA ASP A 97 9.38 -16.47 4.64
C ASP A 97 10.65 -15.60 4.46
N LYS A 98 11.35 -15.28 5.57
CA LYS A 98 12.59 -14.49 5.59
C LYS A 98 13.70 -15.23 4.82
N GLN A 99 14.33 -14.54 3.86
CA GLN A 99 15.59 -14.97 3.23
C GLN A 99 16.83 -14.26 3.79
N PHE A 100 16.66 -13.14 4.49
CA PHE A 100 17.77 -12.36 5.05
C PHE A 100 17.80 -12.49 6.58
N GLY A 101 18.92 -13.02 7.08
CA GLY A 101 19.16 -13.32 8.49
C GLY A 101 19.11 -12.07 9.36
N GLY A 102 18.19 -12.08 10.32
CA GLY A 102 18.06 -11.06 11.34
C GLY A 102 16.91 -11.42 12.27
N GLN A 103 17.24 -11.74 13.53
CA GLN A 103 16.30 -11.78 14.65
C GLN A 103 15.81 -10.34 14.88
N GLY A 104 14.78 -9.96 14.14
CA GLY A 104 13.97 -8.79 14.46
C GLY A 104 12.72 -9.32 15.15
N ASP A 105 12.49 -8.80 16.36
CA ASP A 105 11.25 -9.01 17.12
C ASP A 105 10.03 -8.80 16.24
N ALA A 106 8.94 -9.48 16.61
CA ALA A 106 7.62 -9.35 16.01
C ALA A 106 7.03 -7.94 16.24
N GLY A 107 7.68 -6.91 15.70
CA GLY A 107 7.08 -5.60 15.56
C GLY A 107 5.84 -5.72 14.68
N GLY A 108 4.74 -5.14 15.13
CA GLY A 108 3.49 -5.11 14.37
C GLY A 108 3.73 -4.64 12.94
N ASN A 109 3.14 -5.33 11.99
CA ASN A 109 3.09 -4.85 10.61
C ASN A 109 1.97 -3.83 10.53
N THR A 110 2.07 -2.84 9.66
CA THR A 110 1.07 -1.77 9.56
C THR A 110 1.13 -1.15 8.18
N THR A 111 0.05 -1.22 7.44
CA THR A 111 -0.18 -0.32 6.31
C THR A 111 -1.07 0.82 6.79
N ILE A 112 -0.50 2.02 6.88
CA ILE A 112 -1.24 3.23 7.25
C ILE A 112 -1.37 4.12 6.04
N ALA A 113 -2.58 4.61 5.78
CA ALA A 113 -2.82 5.51 4.67
C ALA A 113 -3.74 6.68 5.04
N VAL A 114 -3.63 7.71 4.21
CA VAL A 114 -4.57 8.81 4.10
C VAL A 114 -5.19 8.73 2.71
N ILE A 115 -6.51 8.84 2.62
CA ILE A 115 -7.25 9.10 1.38
C ILE A 115 -7.88 10.48 1.47
N ALA A 116 -7.67 11.33 0.46
CA ALA A 116 -8.13 12.71 0.46
C ALA A 116 -8.91 13.01 -0.81
N THR A 117 -9.92 13.88 -0.72
CA THR A 117 -10.69 14.33 -1.88
C THR A 117 -11.11 15.79 -1.77
N ASP A 118 -11.34 16.44 -2.91
CA ASP A 118 -11.95 17.77 -2.99
C ASP A 118 -13.50 17.74 -2.94
N ALA A 119 -14.10 16.54 -2.93
CA ALA A 119 -15.53 16.37 -2.74
C ALA A 119 -15.97 16.79 -1.32
N ILE A 120 -17.08 17.51 -1.22
CA ILE A 120 -17.65 17.88 0.08
C ILE A 120 -18.31 16.64 0.71
N LEU A 121 -17.67 16.08 1.73
CA LEU A 121 -18.17 14.91 2.46
C LEU A 121 -18.65 15.27 3.87
N THR A 122 -19.73 14.61 4.29
CA THR A 122 -20.08 14.57 5.72
C THR A 122 -19.10 13.67 6.47
N LYS A 123 -19.04 13.78 7.81
CA LYS A 123 -18.24 12.86 8.64
C LYS A 123 -18.56 11.38 8.38
N ALA A 124 -19.83 11.05 8.14
CA ALA A 124 -20.26 9.70 7.80
C ALA A 124 -19.78 9.29 6.40
N GLY A 125 -19.82 10.22 5.43
CA GLY A 125 -19.28 10.02 4.07
C GLY A 125 -17.79 9.76 4.09
N ALA A 126 -17.01 10.59 4.79
CA ALA A 126 -15.57 10.40 4.96
C ALA A 126 -15.24 9.07 5.64
N LYS A 127 -15.99 8.69 6.69
CA LYS A 127 -15.85 7.36 7.32
C LYS A 127 -16.11 6.24 6.32
N ARG A 128 -17.11 6.36 5.46
CA ARG A 128 -17.41 5.36 4.43
C ARG A 128 -16.29 5.29 3.38
N LEU A 129 -15.75 6.43 2.98
CA LEU A 129 -14.60 6.52 2.08
C LEU A 129 -13.38 5.80 2.68
N ALA A 130 -13.05 6.06 3.95
CA ALA A 130 -11.96 5.37 4.65
C ALA A 130 -12.16 3.86 4.66
N ILE A 131 -13.38 3.38 4.99
CA ILE A 131 -13.70 1.94 4.97
C ILE A 131 -13.51 1.34 3.58
N SER A 132 -14.02 2.01 2.53
CA SER A 132 -13.87 1.53 1.15
C SER A 132 -12.42 1.52 0.66
N ALA A 133 -11.58 2.42 1.16
CA ALA A 133 -10.16 2.45 0.80
C ALA A 133 -9.38 1.21 1.25
N HIS A 134 -9.82 0.52 2.32
CA HIS A 134 -9.22 -0.76 2.74
C HIS A 134 -9.32 -1.84 1.66
N ASP A 135 -10.32 -1.81 0.78
CA ASP A 135 -10.41 -2.74 -0.35
C ASP A 135 -9.22 -2.57 -1.32
N GLY A 136 -8.63 -1.38 -1.38
CA GLY A 136 -7.39 -1.12 -2.10
C GLY A 136 -6.22 -1.91 -1.53
N PHE A 137 -6.12 -2.03 -0.21
CA PHE A 137 -5.09 -2.87 0.43
C PHE A 137 -5.29 -4.33 0.08
N ALA A 138 -6.51 -4.84 0.15
CA ALA A 138 -6.80 -6.24 -0.20
C ALA A 138 -6.48 -6.57 -1.68
N ARG A 139 -6.55 -5.58 -2.58
CA ARG A 139 -6.16 -5.73 -3.99
C ARG A 139 -4.67 -5.63 -4.24
N ALA A 140 -3.95 -4.87 -3.41
CA ALA A 140 -2.52 -4.64 -3.58
C ALA A 140 -1.64 -5.58 -2.74
N ILE A 141 -2.18 -6.15 -1.66
CA ILE A 141 -1.45 -6.91 -0.65
C ILE A 141 -2.16 -8.25 -0.43
N TRP A 142 -1.42 -9.34 -0.57
CA TRP A 142 -1.92 -10.69 -0.30
C TRP A 142 -1.01 -11.47 0.67
N PRO A 143 -1.53 -11.91 1.83
CA PRO A 143 -2.79 -11.49 2.46
C PRO A 143 -2.67 -10.09 3.11
N ALA A 144 -3.77 -9.33 3.12
CA ALA A 144 -3.94 -8.10 3.91
C ALA A 144 -4.74 -8.37 5.20
N HIS A 145 -4.78 -7.41 6.13
CA HIS A 145 -5.62 -7.44 7.33
C HIS A 145 -5.42 -8.67 8.20
N THR A 146 -4.18 -9.17 8.28
CA THR A 146 -3.88 -10.29 9.18
C THR A 146 -3.95 -9.81 10.64
N PRO A 147 -4.07 -10.72 11.63
CA PRO A 147 -4.00 -10.33 13.05
C PRO A 147 -2.68 -9.65 13.46
N ALA A 148 -1.64 -9.75 12.63
CA ALA A 148 -0.36 -9.08 12.83
C ALA A 148 -0.29 -7.69 12.17
N ASP A 149 -1.31 -7.30 11.39
CA ASP A 149 -1.41 -6.01 10.71
C ASP A 149 -2.25 -5.01 11.53
N GLY A 150 -1.72 -3.81 11.72
CA GLY A 150 -2.39 -2.64 12.29
C GLY A 150 -2.95 -1.71 11.21
N ASP A 151 -3.56 -2.26 10.16
CA ASP A 151 -3.97 -1.48 8.99
C ASP A 151 -4.96 -0.37 9.35
N LEU A 152 -4.71 0.85 8.85
CA LEU A 152 -5.48 2.03 9.21
C LEU A 152 -5.56 3.01 8.04
N VAL A 153 -6.78 3.49 7.75
CA VAL A 153 -7.01 4.56 6.79
C VAL A 153 -7.69 5.76 7.45
N PHE A 154 -7.12 6.94 7.24
CA PHE A 154 -7.77 8.24 7.51
C PHE A 154 -8.35 8.80 6.23
N ALA A 155 -9.57 9.33 6.27
CA ALA A 155 -10.17 10.06 5.15
C ALA A 155 -10.22 11.57 5.44
N LEU A 156 -9.87 12.36 4.45
CA LEU A 156 -9.86 13.83 4.46
C LEU A 156 -10.75 14.39 3.36
#